data_AF-A0A4R1X3R7-F1
#
_entry.id   AF-A0A4R1X3R7-F1
#
_cell.length_a   1.000
_cell.length_b   1.000
_cell.length_c   1.000
_cell.angle_alpha   90.00
_cell.angle_beta   90.00
_cell.angle_gamma   90.00
#
_symmetry.space_group_name_H-M   'P 1'
#
loop_
_entity.id
_entity.type
_entity.pdbx_description
1 polymer ?
#
loop_
_entity_poly.entity_id
_entity_poly.type
_entity_poly.pdbx_seq_one_letter_code
_entity_poly.pdbx_strand_id
1 'polypeptide(L)'
;MTSTLTYAFHMHAWKRDVLRRYFPERTFVFVPFFLSETRLRRDWLDRIDLAAAPEIFVWSLNLPETVSAFAHRHAIPIHIVEDGFIRSAVPHAGRTPPLSLIVDSRTAYFDSRTPSDLEDILQHYDFDADPALMERARRGMEALLLQGISKYNAPVDQAALPYGAKGRRRVLALGQVDGDASIRYGCPSPVTNEEMVRRAVAENPDAEVIYKPHPDVLSGVRRSSANLSELARICTVLTERIPMSRAFETIDHVYAITSLAGFEAVMRRLPVSVLGVPFYAGWGLTDDRQSVGRRTRQLTVEQVFAAAFLLYPRYFEPDTGATTTLEAVIRDLRRPVAPAFARRKPPAWPLSGPYGAMGWRHALTPIVAAAVRRVATSEDVDYYRHYPIDFFRERPERAFRIIGRLLYPFDDSPDREAA
;
A
#
# COMPACT_ATOMS: atom_id res chain seq x y z
N MET A 1 14.70 -10.76 -26.54
CA MET A 1 14.98 -9.65 -25.61
C MET A 1 15.60 -10.26 -24.37
N THR A 2 16.77 -9.79 -23.96
CA THR A 2 17.42 -10.25 -22.72
C THR A 2 16.61 -9.75 -21.54
N SER A 3 16.12 -10.66 -20.71
CA SER A 3 15.37 -10.33 -19.50
C SER A 3 16.25 -9.56 -18.52
N THR A 4 15.72 -8.51 -17.88
CA THR A 4 16.46 -7.74 -16.87
C THR A 4 16.47 -8.53 -15.56
N LEU A 5 17.64 -8.72 -14.95
CA LEU A 5 17.76 -9.44 -13.68
C LEU A 5 17.42 -8.51 -12.51
N THR A 6 16.34 -8.83 -11.81
CA THR A 6 15.76 -7.96 -10.76
C THR A 6 15.81 -8.66 -9.41
N TYR A 7 16.58 -8.11 -8.47
CA TYR A 7 16.62 -8.60 -7.09
C TYR A 7 15.54 -7.92 -6.27
N ALA A 8 14.57 -8.69 -5.81
CA ALA A 8 13.35 -8.20 -5.18
C ALA A 8 13.38 -8.38 -3.65
N PHE A 9 13.47 -7.28 -2.92
CA PHE A 9 13.50 -7.24 -1.45
C PHE A 9 12.10 -6.99 -0.88
N HIS A 10 11.82 -7.62 0.27
CA HIS A 10 10.57 -7.44 1.03
C HIS A 10 9.27 -7.74 0.23
N MET A 11 9.34 -8.66 -0.73
CA MET A 11 8.19 -9.15 -1.49
C MET A 11 7.63 -10.44 -0.91
N HIS A 12 6.44 -10.36 -0.29
CA HIS A 12 5.75 -11.54 0.24
C HIS A 12 5.52 -12.60 -0.83
N ALA A 13 5.54 -13.88 -0.45
CA ALA A 13 5.43 -15.00 -1.39
C ALA A 13 4.22 -14.92 -2.31
N TRP A 14 3.07 -14.47 -1.79
CA TRP A 14 1.86 -14.32 -2.60
C TRP A 14 1.98 -13.27 -3.73
N LYS A 15 2.90 -12.29 -3.62
CA LYS A 15 3.16 -11.27 -4.64
C LYS A 15 4.09 -11.74 -5.74
N ARG A 16 4.88 -12.80 -5.51
CA ARG A 16 5.96 -13.21 -6.42
C ARG A 16 5.45 -13.58 -7.81
N ASP A 17 4.42 -14.41 -7.86
CA ASP A 17 3.81 -14.82 -9.13
C ASP A 17 3.02 -13.68 -9.79
N VAL A 18 2.54 -12.72 -9.00
CA VAL A 18 1.90 -11.50 -9.53
C VAL A 18 2.95 -10.62 -10.20
N LEU A 19 4.09 -10.36 -9.55
CA LEU A 19 5.18 -9.56 -10.10
C LEU A 19 5.77 -10.18 -11.37
N ARG A 20 6.03 -11.49 -11.36
CA ARG A 20 6.49 -12.19 -12.58
C ARG A 20 5.52 -12.07 -13.75
N ARG A 21 4.21 -12.04 -13.46
CA ARG A 21 3.17 -11.87 -14.48
C ARG A 21 3.08 -10.44 -14.99
N TYR A 22 3.23 -9.46 -14.11
CA TYR A 22 3.09 -8.04 -14.43
C TYR A 22 4.33 -7.46 -15.11
N PHE A 23 5.49 -8.05 -14.86
CA PHE A 23 6.75 -7.66 -15.49
C PHE A 23 7.42 -8.88 -16.16
N PRO A 24 6.84 -9.42 -17.24
CA PRO A 24 7.36 -10.61 -17.93
C PRO A 24 8.73 -10.38 -18.57
N GLU A 25 9.14 -9.13 -18.77
CA GLU A 25 10.46 -8.71 -19.23
C GLU A 25 11.56 -8.78 -18.17
N ARG A 26 11.21 -9.15 -16.93
CA ARG A 26 12.12 -9.24 -15.79
C ARG A 26 12.25 -10.67 -15.28
N THR A 27 13.46 -11.03 -14.89
CA THR A 27 13.76 -12.27 -14.16
C THR A 27 13.94 -11.91 -12.69
N PHE A 28 12.93 -12.21 -11.88
CA PHE A 28 12.97 -11.89 -10.45
C PHE A 28 13.71 -12.96 -9.64
N VAL A 29 14.61 -12.50 -8.78
CA VAL A 29 15.19 -13.26 -7.67
C VAL A 29 14.69 -12.63 -6.38
N PHE A 30 13.89 -13.34 -5.56
CA PHE A 30 13.36 -12.75 -4.33
C PHE A 30 14.31 -12.99 -3.16
N VAL A 31 14.67 -11.92 -2.47
CA VAL A 31 15.61 -11.98 -1.35
C VAL A 31 14.84 -12.27 -0.06
N PRO A 32 15.29 -13.22 0.79
CA PRO A 32 14.66 -13.50 2.08
C PRO A 32 14.57 -12.25 2.97
N PHE A 33 13.47 -12.12 3.71
CA PHE A 33 13.18 -10.91 4.50
C PHE A 33 14.15 -10.68 5.66
N PHE A 34 14.64 -11.75 6.28
CA PHE A 34 15.41 -11.69 7.51
C PHE A 34 16.74 -12.44 7.34
N LEU A 35 17.70 -11.76 6.72
CA LEU A 35 19.08 -12.23 6.60
C LEU A 35 19.93 -11.65 7.73
N SER A 36 20.90 -12.43 8.22
CA SER A 36 21.97 -11.85 9.04
C SER A 36 22.89 -11.01 8.15
N GLU A 37 23.54 -10.00 8.73
CA GLU A 37 24.47 -9.13 8.00
C GLU A 37 25.55 -9.95 7.25
N THR A 38 26.07 -11.01 7.87
CA THR A 38 27.06 -11.90 7.26
C THR A 38 26.51 -12.61 6.03
N ARG A 39 25.30 -13.18 6.10
CA ARG A 39 24.68 -13.86 4.96
C ARG A 39 24.28 -12.88 3.87
N LEU A 40 23.76 -11.71 4.24
CA LEU A 40 23.42 -10.66 3.28
C LEU A 40 24.65 -10.26 2.45
N ARG A 41 25.78 -10.01 3.11
CA ARG A 41 27.03 -9.64 2.41
C ARG A 41 27.55 -10.79 1.55
N ARG A 42 27.82 -11.95 2.17
CA ARG A 42 28.50 -13.08 1.53
C ARG A 42 27.65 -13.77 0.46
N ASP A 43 26.37 -13.96 0.71
CA ASP A 43 25.53 -14.80 -0.15
C ASP A 43 24.76 -13.96 -1.19
N TRP A 44 24.46 -12.69 -0.89
CA TRP A 44 23.57 -11.87 -1.73
C TRP A 44 24.26 -10.69 -2.40
N LEU A 45 25.02 -9.86 -1.68
CA LEU A 45 25.66 -8.68 -2.29
C LEU A 45 26.70 -9.09 -3.34
N ASP A 46 27.54 -10.08 -3.05
CA ASP A 46 28.53 -10.60 -4.02
C ASP A 46 27.85 -11.12 -5.29
N ARG A 47 26.70 -11.79 -5.13
CA ARG A 47 25.91 -12.30 -6.27
C ARG A 47 25.28 -11.17 -7.08
N ILE A 48 24.82 -10.11 -6.42
CA ILE A 48 24.28 -8.92 -7.09
C ILE A 48 25.39 -8.23 -7.86
N ASP A 49 26.58 -8.05 -7.29
CA ASP A 49 27.72 -7.39 -7.96
C ASP A 49 28.16 -8.11 -9.24
N LEU A 50 28.17 -9.44 -9.20
CA LEU A 50 28.57 -10.29 -10.32
C LEU A 50 27.51 -10.40 -11.42
N ALA A 51 26.29 -9.91 -11.19
CA ALA A 51 25.23 -9.94 -12.19
C ALA A 51 25.50 -8.93 -13.32
N ALA A 52 25.14 -9.30 -14.54
CA ALA A 52 25.17 -8.35 -15.66
C ALA A 52 24.00 -7.37 -15.54
N ALA A 53 24.30 -6.09 -15.25
CA ALA A 53 23.34 -4.99 -15.16
C ALA A 53 22.11 -5.29 -14.26
N PRO A 54 22.31 -5.61 -12.97
CA PRO A 54 21.20 -5.88 -12.06
C PRO A 54 20.42 -4.60 -11.75
N GLU A 55 19.16 -4.78 -11.35
CA GLU A 55 18.37 -3.76 -10.67
C GLU A 55 17.79 -4.32 -9.38
N ILE A 56 17.40 -3.42 -8.48
CA ILE A 56 16.78 -3.78 -7.20
C ILE A 56 15.35 -3.26 -7.20
N PHE A 57 14.41 -4.16 -6.92
CA PHE A 57 13.05 -3.79 -6.54
C PHE A 57 12.89 -3.98 -5.05
N VAL A 58 12.25 -3.05 -4.37
CA VAL A 58 11.94 -3.19 -2.95
C VAL A 58 10.53 -2.74 -2.65
N TRP A 59 9.79 -3.51 -1.85
CA TRP A 59 8.46 -3.08 -1.42
C TRP A 59 8.56 -2.00 -0.35
N SER A 60 8.01 -0.82 -0.62
CA SER A 60 8.04 0.33 0.28
C SER A 60 9.48 0.74 0.66
N LEU A 61 9.62 1.51 1.73
CA LEU A 61 10.93 1.93 2.27
C LEU A 61 11.52 0.93 3.26
N ASN A 62 11.64 -0.34 2.81
CA ASN A 62 12.15 -1.44 3.64
C ASN A 62 13.53 -1.94 3.19
N LEU A 63 14.21 -1.26 2.26
CA LEU A 63 15.54 -1.72 1.84
C LEU A 63 16.53 -1.61 3.01
N PRO A 64 17.28 -2.67 3.36
CA PRO A 64 18.29 -2.56 4.40
C PRO A 64 19.35 -1.52 4.03
N GLU A 65 19.77 -0.70 4.99
CA GLU A 65 20.76 0.37 4.77
C GLU A 65 22.05 -0.15 4.13
N THR A 66 22.51 -1.34 4.56
CA THR A 66 23.65 -2.03 3.95
C THR A 66 23.48 -2.24 2.45
N VAL A 67 22.28 -2.64 2.00
CA VAL A 67 21.98 -2.88 0.58
C VAL A 67 21.85 -1.55 -0.17
N SER A 68 21.16 -0.57 0.42
CA SER A 68 21.02 0.78 -0.15
C SER A 68 22.39 1.41 -0.43
N ALA A 69 23.27 1.43 0.58
CA ALA A 69 24.61 1.97 0.47
C ALA A 69 25.48 1.18 -0.53
N PHE A 70 25.30 -0.15 -0.61
CA PHE A 70 25.97 -0.97 -1.62
C PHE A 70 25.51 -0.62 -3.03
N ALA A 71 24.20 -0.58 -3.28
CA ALA A 71 23.64 -0.28 -4.58
C ALA A 71 24.06 1.12 -5.07
N HIS A 72 24.07 2.13 -4.20
CA HIS A 72 24.58 3.46 -4.54
C HIS A 72 26.06 3.47 -4.93
N ARG A 73 26.93 2.75 -4.19
CA ARG A 73 28.36 2.67 -4.52
C ARG A 73 28.63 1.99 -5.86
N HIS A 74 27.79 1.03 -6.24
CA HIS A 74 27.94 0.25 -7.48
C HIS A 74 27.04 0.77 -8.62
N ALA A 75 26.38 1.92 -8.43
CA ALA A 75 25.44 2.51 -9.38
C ALA A 75 24.33 1.54 -9.85
N ILE A 76 23.87 0.67 -8.95
CA ILE A 76 22.76 -0.27 -9.21
C ILE A 76 21.43 0.47 -9.02
N PRO A 77 20.54 0.50 -10.02
CA PRO A 77 19.24 1.13 -9.91
C PRO A 77 18.38 0.50 -8.80
N ILE A 78 17.75 1.34 -7.99
CA ILE A 78 16.79 0.94 -6.96
C ILE A 78 15.42 1.47 -7.37
N HIS A 79 14.42 0.60 -7.34
CA HIS A 79 13.04 0.95 -7.58
C HIS A 79 12.18 0.60 -6.35
N ILE A 80 11.51 1.61 -5.81
CA ILE A 80 10.55 1.48 -4.73
C ILE A 80 9.20 1.10 -5.32
N VAL A 81 8.70 -0.07 -4.93
CA VAL A 81 7.42 -0.60 -5.38
C VAL A 81 6.37 -0.39 -4.31
N GLU A 82 5.22 0.14 -4.70
CA GLU A 82 4.06 0.31 -3.84
C GLU A 82 2.77 -0.07 -4.56
N ASP A 83 1.70 -0.28 -3.77
CA ASP A 83 0.36 -0.35 -4.33
C ASP A 83 0.00 1.00 -4.97
N GLY A 84 -0.58 0.99 -6.17
CA GLY A 84 -1.11 2.22 -6.76
C GLY A 84 -2.36 2.74 -6.04
N PHE A 85 -2.81 3.95 -6.42
CA PHE A 85 -3.92 4.61 -5.73
C PHE A 85 -5.28 3.93 -5.93
N ILE A 86 -5.42 3.09 -6.98
CA ILE A 86 -6.55 2.16 -7.16
C ILE A 86 -6.03 0.74 -7.06
N ARG A 87 -6.20 0.15 -5.88
CA ARG A 87 -5.59 -1.15 -5.59
C ARG A 87 -6.50 -2.31 -5.96
N SER A 88 -7.76 -2.31 -5.50
CA SER A 88 -8.63 -3.48 -5.65
C SER A 88 -10.12 -3.20 -5.53
N ALA A 89 -10.90 -4.11 -6.12
CA ALA A 89 -12.35 -4.26 -5.98
C ALA A 89 -12.81 -4.67 -4.56
N VAL A 90 -11.88 -5.09 -3.71
CA VAL A 90 -12.11 -5.64 -2.37
C VAL A 90 -11.85 -4.56 -1.32
N PRO A 91 -12.62 -4.50 -0.20
CA PRO A 91 -12.59 -3.38 0.74
C PRO A 91 -11.42 -3.40 1.74
N HIS A 92 -10.38 -4.19 1.49
CA HIS A 92 -9.22 -4.30 2.38
C HIS A 92 -7.94 -4.63 1.62
N ALA A 93 -6.81 -4.49 2.32
CA ALA A 93 -5.48 -4.85 1.86
C ALA A 93 -5.23 -6.36 1.73
N GLY A 94 -6.27 -7.15 1.45
CA GLY A 94 -6.19 -8.61 1.33
C GLY A 94 -5.18 -9.05 0.25
N ARG A 95 -4.89 -10.36 0.21
CA ARG A 95 -3.91 -10.99 -0.70
C ARG A 95 -4.48 -11.19 -2.12
N THR A 96 -5.16 -10.16 -2.65
CA THR A 96 -5.61 -10.06 -4.03
C THR A 96 -4.53 -9.39 -4.89
N PRO A 97 -4.36 -9.79 -6.16
CA PRO A 97 -3.47 -9.07 -7.06
C PRO A 97 -3.90 -7.61 -7.20
N PRO A 98 -2.98 -6.64 -7.08
CA PRO A 98 -3.31 -5.23 -7.19
C PRO A 98 -3.54 -4.84 -8.66
N LEU A 99 -4.57 -4.03 -8.91
CA LEU A 99 -4.92 -3.51 -10.25
C LEU A 99 -3.92 -2.47 -10.75
N SER A 100 -3.16 -1.87 -9.83
CA SER A 100 -2.10 -0.92 -10.14
C SER A 100 -0.92 -1.04 -9.19
N LEU A 101 0.28 -0.83 -9.72
CA LEU A 101 1.51 -0.72 -8.97
C LEU A 101 2.23 0.57 -9.32
N ILE A 102 2.90 1.13 -8.33
CA ILE A 102 3.86 2.22 -8.48
C ILE A 102 5.26 1.59 -8.51
N VAL A 103 6.12 2.10 -9.39
CA VAL A 103 7.55 1.74 -9.48
C VAL A 103 8.32 3.06 -9.57
N ASP A 104 8.75 3.57 -8.43
CA ASP A 104 9.42 4.86 -8.30
C ASP A 104 10.94 4.67 -8.22
N SER A 105 11.70 5.40 -9.02
CA SER A 105 13.17 5.31 -9.11
C SER A 105 13.91 6.17 -8.08
N ARG A 106 13.20 7.01 -7.31
CA ARG A 106 13.74 7.93 -6.31
C ARG A 106 13.33 7.54 -4.89
N THR A 107 12.03 7.64 -4.56
CA THR A 107 11.49 7.28 -3.25
C THR A 107 9.97 7.09 -3.31
N ALA A 108 9.36 6.46 -2.31
CA ALA A 108 7.91 6.33 -2.25
C ALA A 108 7.20 7.71 -2.23
N TYR A 109 6.05 7.81 -2.90
CA TYR A 109 5.27 9.05 -3.00
C TYR A 109 4.83 9.67 -1.65
N PHE A 110 4.82 8.88 -0.58
CA PHE A 110 4.47 9.34 0.76
C PHE A 110 5.69 9.83 1.57
N ASP A 111 6.91 9.68 1.06
CA ASP A 111 8.12 10.17 1.71
C ASP A 111 8.31 11.65 1.39
N SER A 112 8.15 12.49 2.41
CA SER A 112 8.29 13.94 2.29
C SER A 112 9.73 14.42 2.47
N ARG A 113 10.70 13.53 2.74
CA ARG A 113 12.10 13.93 3.02
C ARG A 113 12.89 14.21 1.74
N THR A 114 12.58 13.51 0.66
CA THR A 114 13.25 13.62 -0.65
C THR A 114 12.21 13.60 -1.78
N PRO A 115 12.49 14.20 -2.95
CA PRO A 115 11.56 14.20 -4.07
C PRO A 115 11.38 12.79 -4.66
N SER A 116 10.13 12.36 -4.84
CA SER A 116 9.75 11.16 -5.59
C SER A 116 9.64 11.44 -7.09
N ASP A 117 9.48 10.41 -7.93
CA ASP A 117 9.15 10.60 -9.35
C ASP A 117 7.76 11.26 -9.51
N LEU A 118 6.81 10.98 -8.60
CA LEU A 118 5.53 11.70 -8.61
C LEU A 118 5.73 13.19 -8.34
N GLU A 119 6.56 13.56 -7.36
CA GLU A 119 6.87 14.95 -7.06
C GLU A 119 7.57 15.63 -8.26
N ASP A 120 8.44 14.91 -8.96
CA ASP A 120 9.09 15.39 -10.19
C ASP A 120 8.08 15.69 -11.30
N ILE A 121 7.15 14.76 -11.57
CA ILE A 121 6.07 14.96 -12.55
C ILE A 121 5.26 16.19 -12.18
N LEU A 122 4.86 16.32 -10.91
CA LEU A 122 4.08 17.47 -10.42
C LEU A 122 4.87 18.79 -10.55
N GLN A 123 6.17 18.77 -10.29
CA GLN A 123 7.01 19.95 -10.32
C GLN A 123 7.41 20.38 -11.74
N HIS A 124 7.48 19.47 -12.70
CA HIS A 124 8.12 19.74 -13.99
C HIS A 124 7.28 19.44 -15.23
N TYR A 125 6.23 18.62 -15.16
CA TYR A 125 5.38 18.34 -16.32
C TYR A 125 4.61 19.60 -16.75
N ASP A 126 4.61 19.87 -18.05
CA ASP A 126 3.85 20.96 -18.67
C ASP A 126 2.43 20.48 -18.99
N PHE A 127 1.55 20.58 -18.00
CA PHE A 127 0.15 20.17 -18.13
C PHE A 127 -0.65 21.07 -19.09
N ASP A 128 -0.24 22.34 -19.25
CA ASP A 128 -0.96 23.30 -20.09
C ASP A 128 -0.71 23.02 -21.58
N ALA A 129 0.45 22.45 -21.91
CA ALA A 129 0.79 21.96 -23.25
C ALA A 129 0.17 20.59 -23.61
N ASP A 130 -0.55 19.92 -22.69
CA ASP A 130 -1.15 18.60 -22.91
C ASP A 130 -2.67 18.57 -22.63
N PRO A 131 -3.49 19.24 -23.46
CA PRO A 131 -4.93 19.30 -23.26
C PRO A 131 -5.62 17.93 -23.36
N ALA A 132 -5.04 16.98 -24.09
CA ALA A 132 -5.58 15.62 -24.23
C ALA A 132 -5.46 14.84 -22.91
N LEU A 133 -4.30 14.91 -22.24
CA LEU A 133 -4.12 14.35 -20.91
C LEU A 133 -5.06 15.00 -19.89
N MET A 134 -5.21 16.33 -19.95
CA MET A 134 -6.06 17.05 -19.00
C MET A 134 -7.54 16.72 -19.16
N GLU A 135 -8.03 16.53 -20.39
CA GLU A 135 -9.39 16.04 -20.64
C GLU A 135 -9.57 14.60 -20.12
N ARG A 136 -8.58 13.74 -20.36
CA ARG A 136 -8.57 12.36 -19.84
C ARG A 136 -8.59 12.36 -18.31
N ALA A 137 -7.86 13.26 -17.67
CA ALA A 137 -7.84 13.43 -16.22
C ALA A 137 -9.21 13.87 -15.67
N ARG A 138 -9.86 14.87 -16.29
CA ARG A 138 -11.21 15.31 -15.91
C ARG A 138 -12.22 14.16 -15.95
N ARG A 139 -12.28 13.45 -17.08
CA ARG A 139 -13.22 12.34 -17.28
C ARG A 139 -12.94 11.17 -16.34
N GLY A 140 -11.67 10.82 -16.14
CA GLY A 140 -11.26 9.77 -15.21
C GLY A 140 -11.63 10.09 -13.76
N MET A 141 -11.36 11.32 -13.32
CA MET A 141 -11.71 11.79 -11.98
C MET A 141 -13.23 11.80 -11.78
N GLU A 142 -13.99 12.32 -12.74
CA GLU A 142 -15.46 12.32 -12.69
C GLU A 142 -16.02 10.90 -12.61
N ALA A 143 -15.51 9.96 -13.42
CA ALA A 143 -15.93 8.57 -13.39
C ALA A 143 -15.66 7.89 -12.03
N LEU A 144 -14.52 8.16 -11.41
CA LEU A 144 -14.20 7.64 -10.07
C LEU A 144 -15.18 8.18 -9.01
N LEU A 145 -15.44 9.49 -9.05
CA LEU A 145 -16.33 10.14 -8.09
C LEU A 145 -17.78 9.63 -8.24
N LEU A 146 -18.29 9.56 -9.47
CA LEU A 146 -19.65 9.08 -9.77
C LEU A 146 -19.85 7.63 -9.32
N GLN A 147 -18.85 6.77 -9.50
CA GLN A 147 -18.94 5.37 -9.09
C GLN A 147 -18.63 5.14 -7.61
N GLY A 148 -18.24 6.19 -6.89
CA GLY A 148 -17.87 6.12 -5.47
C GLY A 148 -16.59 5.30 -5.22
N ILE A 149 -15.68 5.25 -6.20
CA ILE A 149 -14.46 4.46 -6.15
C ILE A 149 -13.42 5.11 -5.22
N SER A 150 -12.79 4.29 -4.39
CA SER A 150 -11.67 4.63 -3.49
C SER A 150 -10.53 3.60 -3.68
N LYS A 151 -9.48 3.66 -2.85
CA LYS A 151 -8.36 2.68 -2.89
C LYS A 151 -8.84 1.24 -2.70
N TYR A 152 -9.80 1.07 -1.79
CA TYR A 152 -10.48 -0.19 -1.48
C TYR A 152 -11.98 -0.03 -1.66
N ASN A 153 -12.61 -0.96 -2.36
CA ASN A 153 -13.99 -0.79 -2.82
C ASN A 153 -14.91 -1.87 -2.23
N ALA A 154 -16.10 -1.48 -1.80
CA ALA A 154 -17.15 -2.39 -1.32
C ALA A 154 -18.47 -2.05 -2.04
N PRO A 155 -19.43 -2.99 -2.14
CA PRO A 155 -20.80 -2.64 -2.47
C PRO A 155 -21.31 -1.54 -1.52
N VAL A 156 -21.93 -0.52 -2.10
CA VAL A 156 -22.52 0.59 -1.34
C VAL A 156 -23.91 0.16 -0.89
N ASP A 157 -24.13 0.11 0.43
CA ASP A 157 -25.48 0.07 0.99
C ASP A 157 -26.05 1.51 0.99
N GLN A 158 -27.31 1.66 0.55
CA GLN A 158 -28.03 2.94 0.53
C GLN A 158 -28.65 3.29 1.89
N ALA A 159 -28.32 2.55 2.95
CA ALA A 159 -28.71 2.89 4.30
C ALA A 159 -28.37 4.34 4.68
N ALA A 160 -29.16 4.88 5.61
CA ALA A 160 -28.95 6.20 6.18
C ALA A 160 -27.53 6.33 6.75
N LEU A 161 -26.93 7.51 6.64
CA LEU A 161 -25.61 7.76 7.19
C LEU A 161 -25.64 7.56 8.72
N PRO A 162 -24.66 6.84 9.30
CA PRO A 162 -24.67 6.46 10.72
C PRO A 162 -24.60 7.65 11.69
N TYR A 163 -24.13 8.81 11.22
CA TYR A 163 -24.11 10.06 11.99
C TYR A 163 -25.35 10.95 11.73
N GLY A 164 -26.43 10.40 11.17
CA GLY A 164 -27.75 11.05 11.11
C GLY A 164 -27.86 12.26 10.17
N ALA A 165 -29.03 12.91 10.22
CA ALA A 165 -29.34 14.09 9.41
C ALA A 165 -28.45 15.30 9.78
N LYS A 166 -28.02 16.05 8.76
CA LYS A 166 -27.15 17.21 8.96
C LYS A 166 -27.92 18.39 9.53
N GLY A 167 -27.65 18.73 10.79
CA GLY A 167 -28.22 19.92 11.45
C GLY A 167 -27.27 21.12 11.51
N ARG A 168 -25.96 20.92 11.30
CA ARG A 168 -24.91 21.94 11.38
C ARG A 168 -23.71 21.57 10.49
N ARG A 169 -22.72 22.46 10.42
CA ARG A 169 -21.45 22.19 9.70
C ARG A 169 -20.82 20.90 10.22
N ARG A 170 -20.30 20.07 9.32
CA ARG A 170 -19.66 18.78 9.65
C ARG A 170 -18.19 18.78 9.28
N VAL A 171 -17.37 18.30 10.20
CA VAL A 171 -15.93 18.15 10.03
C VAL A 171 -15.57 16.68 10.18
N LEU A 172 -14.89 16.11 9.19
CA LEU A 172 -14.44 14.72 9.23
C LEU A 172 -12.94 14.64 9.51
N ALA A 173 -12.55 14.05 10.63
CA ALA A 173 -11.16 13.70 10.94
C ALA A 173 -10.87 12.25 10.52
N LEU A 174 -9.93 12.07 9.59
CA LEU A 174 -9.60 10.79 8.98
C LEU A 174 -8.51 10.05 9.77
N GLY A 175 -8.89 8.98 10.46
CA GLY A 175 -7.96 8.13 11.20
C GLY A 175 -7.07 7.28 10.29
N GLN A 176 -5.82 7.10 10.69
CA GLN A 176 -4.82 6.25 10.06
C GLN A 176 -4.23 5.25 11.07
N VAL A 177 -3.59 4.19 10.58
CA VAL A 177 -2.85 3.26 11.45
C VAL A 177 -1.63 3.97 12.03
N ASP A 178 -1.41 3.87 13.34
CA ASP A 178 -0.22 4.49 13.94
C ASP A 178 1.06 3.81 13.46
N GLY A 179 2.08 4.64 13.21
CA GLY A 179 3.35 4.17 12.67
C GLY A 179 3.29 3.72 11.21
N ASP A 180 2.19 4.00 10.49
CA ASP A 180 2.13 3.85 9.03
C ASP A 180 3.32 4.59 8.39
N ALA A 181 3.91 3.98 7.36
CA ALA A 181 5.07 4.54 6.66
C ALA A 181 4.77 5.96 6.12
N SER A 182 3.55 6.20 5.66
CA SER A 182 3.11 7.52 5.19
C SER A 182 3.04 8.56 6.30
N ILE A 183 2.82 8.18 7.56
CA ILE A 183 2.93 9.12 8.70
C ILE A 183 4.40 9.30 9.05
N ARG A 184 5.15 8.20 9.20
CA ARG A 184 6.55 8.21 9.62
C ARG A 184 7.45 9.04 8.69
N TYR A 185 7.21 8.95 7.38
CA TYR A 185 8.03 9.61 6.37
C TYR A 185 7.34 10.84 5.74
N GLY A 186 6.02 10.96 5.91
CA GLY A 186 5.25 12.10 5.42
C GLY A 186 5.06 13.22 6.43
N CYS A 187 5.53 13.10 7.67
CA CYS A 187 5.39 14.13 8.70
C CYS A 187 6.77 14.64 9.15
N PRO A 188 7.22 15.83 8.70
CA PRO A 188 8.46 16.46 9.20
C PRO A 188 8.50 16.58 10.73
N SER A 189 7.36 16.97 11.33
CA SER A 189 7.09 16.93 12.76
C SER A 189 6.07 15.83 13.06
N PRO A 190 6.31 14.96 14.07
CA PRO A 190 5.36 13.90 14.43
C PRO A 190 3.97 14.45 14.78
N VAL A 191 2.93 13.78 14.27
CA VAL A 191 1.52 14.07 14.57
C VAL A 191 0.79 12.76 14.87
N THR A 192 -0.13 12.80 15.83
CA THR A 192 -0.97 11.65 16.19
C THR A 192 -2.41 11.83 15.73
N ASN A 193 -3.13 10.72 15.60
CA ASN A 193 -4.57 10.74 15.33
C ASN A 193 -5.35 11.56 16.39
N GLU A 194 -4.98 11.42 17.66
CA GLU A 194 -5.62 12.16 18.75
C GLU A 194 -5.40 13.67 18.63
N GLU A 195 -4.17 14.09 18.34
CA GLU A 195 -3.86 15.51 18.13
C GLU A 195 -4.65 16.10 16.96
N MET A 196 -4.74 15.37 15.84
CA MET A 196 -5.56 15.78 14.70
C MET A 196 -7.02 16.00 15.10
N VAL A 197 -7.62 15.07 15.84
CA VAL A 197 -9.03 15.19 16.27
C VAL A 197 -9.20 16.37 17.23
N ARG A 198 -8.31 16.54 18.21
CA ARG A 198 -8.38 17.65 19.16
C ARG A 198 -8.25 19.01 18.46
N ARG A 199 -7.37 19.12 17.45
CA ARG A 199 -7.25 20.32 16.60
C ARG A 199 -8.53 20.58 15.80
N ALA A 200 -9.08 19.54 15.16
CA ALA A 200 -10.34 19.65 14.41
C ALA A 200 -11.50 20.15 15.30
N VAL A 201 -11.59 19.69 16.55
CA VAL A 201 -12.58 20.18 17.54
C VAL A 201 -12.30 21.62 17.94
N ALA A 202 -11.06 21.94 18.32
CA ALA A 202 -10.69 23.28 18.79
C ALA A 202 -10.90 24.37 17.71
N GLU A 203 -10.61 24.05 16.45
CA GLU A 203 -10.71 25.00 15.33
C GLU A 203 -12.14 25.12 14.77
N ASN A 204 -13.06 24.22 15.17
CA ASN A 204 -14.43 24.20 14.68
C ASN A 204 -15.45 24.04 15.83
N PRO A 205 -15.51 24.98 16.79
CA PRO A 205 -16.31 24.84 18.01
C PRO A 205 -17.81 24.66 17.77
N ASP A 206 -18.35 25.24 16.70
CA ASP A 206 -19.78 25.16 16.37
C ASP A 206 -20.14 23.97 15.45
N ALA A 207 -19.13 23.22 15.00
CA ALA A 207 -19.34 22.11 14.06
C ALA A 207 -19.60 20.78 14.78
N GLU A 208 -20.23 19.86 14.07
CA GLU A 208 -20.20 18.44 14.41
C GLU A 208 -18.88 17.85 13.90
N VAL A 209 -17.97 17.54 14.82
CA VAL A 209 -16.74 16.81 14.48
C VAL A 209 -17.01 15.31 14.53
N ILE A 210 -16.64 14.62 13.45
CA ILE A 210 -16.77 13.19 13.28
C ILE A 210 -15.36 12.63 13.10
N TYR A 211 -14.92 11.77 14.01
CA TYR A 211 -13.69 11.01 13.84
C TYR A 211 -14.00 9.64 13.23
N LYS A 212 -13.36 9.31 12.12
CA LYS A 212 -13.46 7.99 11.48
C LYS A 212 -12.16 7.22 11.68
N PRO A 213 -12.07 6.29 12.65
CA PRO A 213 -10.87 5.46 12.84
C PRO A 213 -10.60 4.59 11.61
N HIS A 214 -9.35 4.19 11.42
CA HIS A 214 -8.97 3.30 10.34
C HIS A 214 -9.65 1.91 10.51
N PRO A 215 -10.16 1.27 9.43
CA PRO A 215 -10.81 -0.05 9.52
C PRO A 215 -9.96 -1.14 10.20
N ASP A 216 -8.65 -1.15 9.96
CA ASP A 216 -7.72 -2.10 10.60
C ASP A 216 -7.59 -1.88 12.12
N VAL A 217 -7.81 -0.65 12.61
CA VAL A 217 -7.88 -0.35 14.05
C VAL A 217 -9.19 -0.87 14.63
N LEU A 218 -10.32 -0.61 13.95
CA LEU A 218 -11.64 -1.07 14.39
C LEU A 218 -11.75 -2.61 14.41
N SER A 219 -11.06 -3.29 13.50
CA SER A 219 -11.01 -4.76 13.46
C SER A 219 -10.02 -5.39 14.45
N GLY A 220 -9.27 -4.60 15.21
CA GLY A 220 -8.27 -5.07 16.17
C GLY A 220 -6.99 -5.62 15.54
N VAL A 221 -6.84 -5.54 14.21
CA VAL A 221 -5.64 -5.98 13.48
C VAL A 221 -4.45 -5.06 13.79
N ARG A 222 -4.71 -3.77 13.99
CA ARG A 222 -3.71 -2.77 14.34
C ARG A 222 -4.07 -2.09 15.66
N ARG A 223 -3.04 -1.79 16.46
CA ARG A 223 -3.20 -0.99 17.67
C ARG A 223 -3.31 0.49 17.31
N SER A 224 -3.99 1.24 18.17
CA SER A 224 -4.11 2.69 18.11
C SER A 224 -3.67 3.29 19.45
N SER A 225 -2.93 4.39 19.42
CA SER A 225 -2.54 5.22 20.55
C SER A 225 -3.68 6.16 20.93
N ALA A 226 -4.57 6.51 20.00
CA ALA A 226 -5.73 7.32 20.30
C ALA A 226 -6.70 6.58 21.23
N ASN A 227 -7.04 7.21 22.36
CA ASN A 227 -8.05 6.70 23.28
C ASN A 227 -9.46 7.03 22.76
N LEU A 228 -10.10 6.06 22.10
CA LEU A 228 -11.44 6.26 21.51
C LEU A 228 -12.49 6.67 22.54
N SER A 229 -12.36 6.22 23.79
CA SER A 229 -13.31 6.58 24.87
C SER A 229 -13.19 8.04 25.28
N GLU A 230 -11.99 8.61 25.22
CA GLU A 230 -11.78 10.04 25.47
C GLU A 230 -12.20 10.89 24.27
N LEU A 231 -11.89 10.45 23.05
CA LEU A 231 -12.33 11.14 21.84
C LEU A 231 -13.86 11.18 21.72
N ALA A 232 -14.56 10.12 22.12
CA ALA A 232 -16.02 10.08 22.15
C ALA A 232 -16.65 11.12 23.09
N ARG A 233 -15.88 11.74 24.01
CA ARG A 233 -16.36 12.83 24.87
C ARG A 233 -16.36 14.19 24.17
N ILE A 234 -15.62 14.33 23.06
CA ILE A 234 -15.42 15.61 22.37
C ILE A 234 -15.85 15.58 20.90
N CYS A 235 -16.12 14.41 20.33
CA CYS A 235 -16.56 14.24 18.94
C CYS A 235 -17.36 12.94 18.75
N THR A 236 -18.04 12.82 17.61
CA THR A 236 -18.69 11.57 17.20
C THR A 236 -17.65 10.60 16.66
N VAL A 237 -17.49 9.42 17.27
CA VAL A 237 -16.58 8.38 16.77
C VAL A 237 -17.35 7.41 15.88
N LEU A 238 -17.05 7.44 14.57
CA LEU A 238 -17.71 6.61 13.56
C LEU A 238 -17.09 5.20 13.51
N THR A 239 -17.72 4.24 14.18
CA THR A 239 -17.24 2.84 14.25
C THR A 239 -17.82 1.94 13.15
N GLU A 240 -18.89 2.40 12.49
CA GLU A 240 -19.58 1.69 11.43
C GLU A 240 -18.75 1.63 10.15
N ARG A 241 -18.83 0.49 9.46
CA ARG A 241 -18.19 0.29 8.15
C ARG A 241 -19.01 0.96 7.06
N ILE A 242 -18.67 2.20 6.74
CA ILE A 242 -19.16 2.90 5.55
C ILE A 242 -18.04 3.11 4.52
N PRO A 243 -18.34 2.98 3.21
CA PRO A 243 -17.44 3.40 2.15
C PRO A 243 -17.00 4.86 2.30
N MET A 244 -15.76 5.17 1.94
CA MET A 244 -15.23 6.53 2.09
C MET A 244 -15.99 7.56 1.25
N SER A 245 -16.43 7.18 0.05
CA SER A 245 -17.28 8.01 -0.82
C SER A 245 -18.56 8.45 -0.12
N ARG A 246 -19.23 7.55 0.62
CA ARG A 246 -20.42 7.85 1.43
C ARG A 246 -20.09 8.74 2.63
N ALA A 247 -18.94 8.53 3.26
CA ALA A 247 -18.49 9.31 4.41
C ALA A 247 -18.35 10.81 4.09
N PHE A 248 -18.11 11.19 2.83
CA PHE A 248 -17.94 12.59 2.43
C PHE A 248 -19.23 13.35 2.13
N GLU A 249 -20.36 12.69 1.90
CA GLU A 249 -21.55 13.31 1.27
C GLU A 249 -22.15 14.51 2.01
N THR A 250 -21.99 14.57 3.33
CA THR A 250 -22.55 15.66 4.15
C THR A 250 -21.48 16.46 4.89
N ILE A 251 -20.21 16.21 4.57
CA ILE A 251 -19.04 16.83 5.21
C ILE A 251 -18.73 18.16 4.54
N ASP A 252 -18.35 19.16 5.35
CA ASP A 252 -17.98 20.50 4.89
C ASP A 252 -16.48 20.77 4.99
N HIS A 253 -15.75 20.00 5.79
CA HIS A 253 -14.31 20.15 5.98
C HIS A 253 -13.69 18.82 6.38
N VAL A 254 -12.49 18.53 5.91
CA VAL A 254 -11.77 17.29 6.22
C VAL A 254 -10.42 17.60 6.87
N TYR A 255 -10.09 16.86 7.92
CA TYR A 255 -8.75 16.82 8.52
C TYR A 255 -8.10 15.48 8.20
N ALA A 256 -6.86 15.52 7.72
CA ALA A 256 -6.05 14.35 7.46
C ALA A 256 -4.61 14.57 7.96
N ILE A 257 -3.89 13.49 8.30
CA ILE A 257 -2.44 13.57 8.50
C ILE A 257 -1.76 13.42 7.14
N THR A 258 -1.79 12.21 6.57
CA THR A 258 -1.23 11.91 5.25
C THR A 258 -2.12 10.97 4.42
N SER A 259 -3.36 10.74 4.88
CA SER A 259 -4.29 9.78 4.29
C SER A 259 -4.58 10.09 2.82
N LEU A 260 -4.60 9.05 1.97
CA LEU A 260 -5.07 9.16 0.59
C LEU A 260 -6.52 9.64 0.50
N ALA A 261 -7.34 9.32 1.50
CA ALA A 261 -8.72 9.81 1.56
C ALA A 261 -8.80 11.35 1.67
N GLY A 262 -7.75 12.02 2.15
CA GLY A 262 -7.69 13.49 2.09
C GLY A 262 -7.62 13.99 0.63
N PHE A 263 -6.89 13.30 -0.27
CA PHE A 263 -6.93 13.62 -1.70
C PHE A 263 -8.30 13.32 -2.32
N GLU A 264 -8.96 12.25 -1.88
CA GLU A 264 -10.34 11.96 -2.31
C GLU A 264 -11.32 13.07 -1.93
N ALA A 265 -11.11 13.75 -0.80
CA ALA A 265 -11.88 14.93 -0.41
C ALA A 265 -11.52 16.14 -1.28
N VAL A 266 -10.24 16.36 -1.61
CA VAL A 266 -9.81 17.41 -2.56
C VAL A 266 -10.46 17.22 -3.93
N MET A 267 -10.52 15.99 -4.46
CA MET A 267 -11.22 15.68 -5.72
C MET A 267 -12.71 16.04 -5.68
N ARG A 268 -13.33 15.98 -4.49
CA ARG A 268 -14.73 16.39 -4.24
C ARG A 268 -14.89 17.88 -3.96
N ARG A 269 -13.81 18.66 -4.09
CA ARG A 269 -13.77 20.11 -3.79
C ARG A 269 -14.13 20.44 -2.35
N LEU A 270 -13.90 19.52 -1.42
CA LEU A 270 -14.01 19.79 0.00
C LEU A 270 -12.75 20.54 0.48
N PRO A 271 -12.90 21.54 1.36
CA PRO A 271 -11.77 22.09 2.11
C PRO A 271 -11.09 20.99 2.94
N VAL A 272 -9.77 20.90 2.83
CA VAL A 272 -8.98 19.87 3.50
C VAL A 272 -7.80 20.53 4.22
N SER A 273 -7.70 20.32 5.53
CA SER A 273 -6.52 20.66 6.33
C SER A 273 -5.66 19.42 6.50
N VAL A 274 -4.37 19.52 6.15
CA VAL A 274 -3.42 18.42 6.24
C VAL A 274 -2.36 18.70 7.30
N LEU A 275 -2.19 17.76 8.23
CA LEU A 275 -1.26 17.90 9.34
C LEU A 275 0.11 17.29 9.06
N GLY A 276 0.23 16.44 8.03
CA GLY A 276 1.50 16.02 7.46
C GLY A 276 1.71 16.65 6.08
N VAL A 277 2.60 16.04 5.30
CA VAL A 277 2.97 16.43 3.93
C VAL A 277 2.75 15.24 2.98
N PRO A 278 1.49 14.80 2.75
CA PRO A 278 1.19 13.80 1.74
C PRO A 278 1.55 14.30 0.33
N PHE A 279 1.52 13.42 -0.68
CA PHE A 279 1.92 13.77 -2.05
C PHE A 279 1.14 14.96 -2.67
N TYR A 280 -0.09 15.21 -2.19
CA TYR A 280 -0.98 16.26 -2.69
C TYR A 280 -0.92 17.57 -1.89
N ALA A 281 -0.14 17.64 -0.80
CA ALA A 281 0.09 18.87 -0.04
C ALA A 281 1.20 19.74 -0.66
N GLY A 282 1.22 21.04 -0.38
CA GLY A 282 2.23 21.97 -0.87
C GLY A 282 2.03 22.46 -2.30
N TRP A 283 0.88 22.17 -2.91
CA TRP A 283 0.52 22.56 -4.29
C TRP A 283 -0.62 23.57 -4.37
N GLY A 284 -1.08 24.12 -3.23
CA GLY A 284 -2.21 25.05 -3.17
C GLY A 284 -3.60 24.43 -3.06
N LEU A 285 -3.68 23.09 -2.93
CA LEU A 285 -4.96 22.37 -2.86
C LEU A 285 -5.52 22.20 -1.45
N THR A 286 -4.70 22.45 -0.44
CA THR A 286 -4.95 22.10 0.96
C THR A 286 -4.49 23.22 1.90
N ASP A 287 -5.09 23.28 3.09
CA ASP A 287 -4.59 24.07 4.22
C ASP A 287 -3.48 23.26 4.93
N ASP A 288 -2.24 23.51 4.52
CA ASP A 288 -1.06 22.77 4.93
C ASP A 288 -0.52 23.25 6.28
N ARG A 289 -0.55 22.39 7.32
CA ARG A 289 -0.01 22.71 8.65
C ARG A 289 1.49 22.41 8.77
N GLN A 290 2.02 21.69 7.80
CA GLN A 290 3.44 21.45 7.60
C GLN A 290 3.74 21.57 6.11
N SER A 291 4.93 22.04 5.75
CA SER A 291 5.29 22.26 4.34
C SER A 291 6.71 21.79 4.05
N VAL A 292 6.99 21.60 2.76
CA VAL A 292 8.33 21.34 2.23
C VAL A 292 8.66 22.43 1.21
N GLY A 293 9.77 23.13 1.40
CA GLY A 293 10.10 24.31 0.59
C GLY A 293 10.40 24.02 -0.90
N ARG A 294 10.56 22.75 -1.27
CA ARG A 294 10.88 22.33 -2.64
C ARG A 294 9.66 22.21 -3.57
N ARG A 295 8.43 22.13 -3.03
CA ARG A 295 7.20 22.18 -3.82
C ARG A 295 6.82 23.63 -4.02
N THR A 296 6.99 24.12 -5.25
CA THR A 296 6.95 25.57 -5.54
C THR A 296 5.86 25.97 -6.53
N ARG A 297 5.12 24.99 -7.08
CA ARG A 297 4.00 25.25 -8.00
C ARG A 297 2.67 25.34 -7.29
N GLN A 298 1.76 26.09 -7.91
CA GLN A 298 0.33 26.00 -7.64
C GLN A 298 -0.27 25.11 -8.74
N LEU A 299 -0.95 24.03 -8.36
CA LEU A 299 -1.52 23.07 -9.30
C LEU A 299 -3.04 22.98 -9.10
N THR A 300 -3.75 22.62 -10.17
CA THR A 300 -5.17 22.25 -10.05
C THR A 300 -5.31 20.80 -9.58
N VAL A 301 -6.48 20.45 -9.05
CA VAL A 301 -6.76 19.07 -8.65
C VAL A 301 -6.68 18.11 -9.82
N GLU A 302 -7.07 18.54 -11.03
CA GLU A 302 -6.97 17.75 -12.24
C GLU A 302 -5.51 17.49 -12.66
N GLN A 303 -4.59 18.45 -12.45
CA GLN A 303 -3.17 18.26 -12.74
C GLN A 303 -2.55 17.26 -11.77
N VAL A 304 -2.87 17.37 -10.48
CA VAL A 304 -2.42 16.39 -9.47
C VAL A 304 -3.01 15.01 -9.76
N PHE A 305 -4.28 14.94 -10.18
CA PHE A 305 -4.91 13.70 -10.60
C PHE A 305 -4.23 13.08 -11.84
N ALA A 306 -3.93 13.89 -12.87
CA ALA A 306 -3.23 13.42 -14.06
C ALA A 306 -1.88 12.78 -13.73
N ALA A 307 -1.09 13.45 -12.89
CA ALA A 307 0.19 12.90 -12.42
C ALA A 307 -0.03 11.60 -11.63
N ALA A 308 -0.88 11.63 -10.61
CA ALA A 308 -1.02 10.55 -9.66
C ALA A 308 -1.76 9.32 -10.21
N PHE A 309 -2.72 9.48 -11.13
CA PHE A 309 -3.57 8.39 -11.62
C PHE A 309 -3.35 8.03 -13.10
N LEU A 310 -2.66 8.85 -13.90
CA LEU A 310 -2.43 8.55 -15.31
C LEU A 310 -0.96 8.34 -15.67
N LEU A 311 -0.06 9.17 -15.15
CA LEU A 311 1.36 9.16 -15.54
C LEU A 311 2.21 8.27 -14.62
N TYR A 312 1.97 8.32 -13.33
CA TYR A 312 2.83 7.71 -12.31
C TYR A 312 2.61 6.18 -12.11
N PRO A 313 1.37 5.68 -11.92
CA PRO A 313 1.14 4.25 -11.70
C PRO A 313 1.10 3.46 -13.01
N ARG A 314 1.45 2.18 -12.93
CA ARG A 314 1.20 1.19 -13.98
C ARG A 314 -0.04 0.38 -13.64
N TYR A 315 -0.93 0.19 -14.60
CA TYR A 315 -2.15 -0.61 -14.45
C TYR A 315 -2.00 -1.97 -15.11
N PHE A 316 -2.56 -3.00 -14.47
CA PHE A 316 -2.48 -4.38 -14.94
C PHE A 316 -3.84 -5.06 -14.90
N GLU A 317 -4.10 -5.90 -15.88
CA GLU A 317 -5.20 -6.86 -15.79
C GLU A 317 -4.76 -8.05 -14.90
N PRO A 318 -5.40 -8.31 -13.74
CA PRO A 318 -4.94 -9.31 -12.79
C PRO A 318 -4.79 -10.72 -13.35
N ASP A 319 -5.68 -11.09 -14.27
CA ASP A 319 -5.75 -12.45 -14.78
C ASP A 319 -4.65 -12.74 -15.81
N THR A 320 -4.33 -11.79 -16.68
CA THR A 320 -3.36 -11.97 -17.77
C THR A 320 -2.00 -11.35 -17.46
N GLY A 321 -1.97 -10.34 -16.59
CA GLY A 321 -0.83 -9.45 -16.34
C GLY A 321 -0.55 -8.46 -17.47
N ALA A 322 -1.42 -8.39 -18.47
CA ALA A 322 -1.29 -7.39 -19.53
C ALA A 322 -1.38 -5.98 -18.95
N THR A 323 -0.54 -5.08 -19.44
CA THR A 323 -0.65 -3.65 -19.14
C THR A 323 -2.00 -3.11 -19.62
N THR A 324 -2.65 -2.31 -18.80
CA THR A 324 -3.95 -1.71 -19.12
C THR A 324 -3.97 -0.23 -18.76
N THR A 325 -5.15 0.38 -18.76
CA THR A 325 -5.38 1.81 -18.48
C THR A 325 -6.24 2.01 -17.25
N LEU A 326 -6.16 3.21 -16.67
CA LEU A 326 -7.06 3.64 -15.60
C LEU A 326 -8.53 3.44 -15.98
N GLU A 327 -8.91 3.82 -17.20
CA GLU A 327 -10.28 3.76 -17.70
C GLU A 327 -10.81 2.33 -17.74
N ALA A 328 -10.00 1.39 -18.22
CA ALA A 328 -10.35 -0.02 -18.22
C ALA A 328 -10.51 -0.54 -16.79
N VAL A 329 -9.60 -0.15 -15.88
CA VAL A 329 -9.67 -0.52 -14.46
C VAL A 329 -10.93 0.04 -13.80
N ILE A 330 -11.31 1.28 -14.07
CA ILE A 330 -12.57 1.88 -13.57
C ILE A 330 -13.77 1.09 -14.08
N ARG A 331 -13.83 0.80 -15.38
CA ARG A 331 -14.93 0.07 -16.00
C ARG A 331 -15.08 -1.34 -15.42
N ASP A 332 -13.97 -2.03 -15.21
CA ASP A 332 -13.95 -3.45 -14.87
C ASP A 332 -13.78 -3.68 -13.35
N LEU A 333 -13.74 -2.62 -12.52
CA LEU A 333 -13.43 -2.69 -11.10
C LEU A 333 -14.34 -3.64 -10.30
N ARG A 334 -15.61 -3.77 -10.70
CA ARG A 334 -16.58 -4.65 -9.99
C ARG A 334 -16.46 -6.12 -10.39
N ARG A 335 -15.62 -6.45 -11.36
CA ARG A 335 -15.37 -7.83 -11.76
C ARG A 335 -14.68 -8.58 -10.60
N PRO A 336 -15.18 -9.75 -10.20
CA PRO A 336 -14.51 -10.57 -9.20
C PRO A 336 -13.08 -10.91 -9.64
N VAL A 337 -12.10 -10.53 -8.82
CA VAL A 337 -10.70 -10.92 -9.02
C VAL A 337 -10.41 -12.12 -8.14
N ALA A 338 -9.95 -13.22 -8.74
CA ALA A 338 -9.55 -14.38 -7.97
C ALA A 338 -8.38 -14.02 -7.03
N PRO A 339 -8.38 -14.51 -5.77
CA PRO A 339 -7.24 -14.29 -4.88
C PRO A 339 -5.93 -14.75 -5.51
N ALA A 340 -4.80 -14.13 -5.15
CA ALA A 340 -3.51 -14.42 -5.79
C ALA A 340 -3.13 -15.91 -5.70
N PHE A 341 -3.57 -16.58 -4.63
CA PHE A 341 -3.32 -18.00 -4.37
C PHE A 341 -4.23 -18.97 -5.16
N ALA A 342 -5.36 -18.51 -5.73
CA ALA A 342 -6.30 -19.38 -6.45
C ALA A 342 -5.69 -20.02 -7.70
N ARG A 343 -4.60 -19.45 -8.22
CA ARG A 343 -3.92 -19.88 -9.45
C ARG A 343 -2.65 -20.71 -9.18
N ARG A 344 -2.39 -21.07 -7.92
CA ARG A 344 -1.19 -21.80 -7.55
C ARG A 344 -1.28 -23.25 -8.01
N LYS A 345 -0.21 -23.76 -8.62
CA LYS A 345 -0.08 -25.20 -8.92
C LYS A 345 -0.12 -26.02 -7.63
N PRO A 346 -0.73 -27.22 -7.62
CA PRO A 346 -0.71 -28.09 -6.46
C PRO A 346 0.74 -28.37 -6.03
N PRO A 347 0.97 -28.60 -4.72
CA PRO A 347 2.31 -28.84 -4.21
C PRO A 347 2.97 -30.01 -4.93
N ALA A 348 4.21 -29.82 -5.37
CA ALA A 348 5.04 -30.90 -5.87
C ALA A 348 5.42 -31.84 -4.71
N TRP A 349 5.60 -33.13 -5.04
CA TRP A 349 6.01 -34.19 -4.11
C TRP A 349 7.43 -34.68 -4.45
N PRO A 350 8.46 -33.81 -4.33
CA PRO A 350 9.80 -34.19 -4.68
C PRO A 350 10.33 -35.28 -3.74
N LEU A 351 11.26 -36.10 -4.24
CA LEU A 351 11.89 -37.18 -3.46
C LEU A 351 12.60 -36.66 -2.20
N SER A 352 13.10 -35.42 -2.24
CA SER A 352 13.70 -34.73 -1.10
C SER A 352 13.39 -33.23 -1.18
N GLY A 353 13.52 -32.53 -0.05
CA GLY A 353 13.26 -31.09 0.03
C GLY A 353 12.78 -30.63 1.41
N PRO A 354 12.28 -29.39 1.51
CA PRO A 354 11.90 -28.79 2.79
C PRO A 354 10.63 -29.43 3.36
N TYR A 355 9.86 -30.13 2.53
CA TYR A 355 8.71 -30.94 2.94
C TYR A 355 9.09 -32.38 3.33
N GLY A 356 10.39 -32.70 3.42
CA GLY A 356 10.87 -34.04 3.74
C GLY A 356 10.88 -35.01 2.56
N ALA A 357 11.34 -36.23 2.82
CA ALA A 357 11.34 -37.30 1.84
C ALA A 357 9.91 -37.59 1.35
N MET A 358 9.73 -37.66 0.03
CA MET A 358 8.40 -37.80 -0.59
C MET A 358 7.37 -36.79 -0.05
N GLY A 359 7.80 -35.58 0.34
CA GLY A 359 6.89 -34.50 0.75
C GLY A 359 6.01 -34.76 1.98
N TRP A 360 6.32 -35.73 2.85
CA TRP A 360 5.44 -36.15 3.95
C TRP A 360 4.96 -35.00 4.87
N ARG A 361 5.75 -33.92 5.01
CA ARG A 361 5.38 -32.75 5.83
C ARG A 361 4.19 -31.97 5.27
N HIS A 362 3.76 -32.21 4.03
CA HIS A 362 2.49 -31.69 3.52
C HIS A 362 1.31 -32.11 4.41
N ALA A 363 1.38 -33.29 5.05
CA ALA A 363 0.38 -33.77 5.99
C ALA A 363 0.31 -32.95 7.30
N LEU A 364 1.35 -32.17 7.64
CA LEU A 364 1.34 -31.26 8.79
C LEU A 364 0.46 -30.02 8.55
N THR A 365 0.25 -29.65 7.29
CA THR A 365 -0.48 -28.43 6.90
C THR A 365 -1.87 -28.33 7.55
N PRO A 366 -2.78 -29.32 7.47
CA PRO A 366 -4.09 -29.21 8.12
C PRO A 366 -4.00 -29.08 9.65
N ILE A 367 -3.04 -29.77 10.29
CA ILE A 367 -2.86 -29.79 11.74
C ILE A 367 -2.38 -28.42 12.24
N VAL A 368 -1.33 -27.90 11.62
CA VAL A 368 -0.76 -26.59 11.98
C VAL A 368 -1.73 -25.47 11.59
N ALA A 369 -2.48 -25.58 10.49
CA ALA A 369 -3.51 -24.61 10.14
C ALA A 369 -4.59 -24.49 11.22
N ALA A 370 -4.96 -25.61 11.87
CA ALA A 370 -5.87 -25.60 13.00
C ALA A 370 -5.27 -24.90 14.24
N ALA A 371 -3.95 -25.00 14.45
CA ALA A 371 -3.26 -24.24 15.49
C ALA A 371 -3.20 -22.74 15.17
N VAL A 372 -2.80 -22.38 13.93
CA VAL A 372 -2.76 -20.99 13.44
C VAL A 372 -4.13 -20.32 13.58
N ARG A 373 -5.22 -21.03 13.27
CA ARG A 373 -6.59 -20.50 13.42
C ARG A 373 -6.93 -20.04 14.84
N ARG A 374 -6.30 -20.61 15.87
CA ARG A 374 -6.55 -20.21 17.27
C ARG A 374 -5.88 -18.88 17.65
N VAL A 375 -4.87 -18.45 16.90
CA VAL A 375 -3.98 -17.35 17.28
C VAL A 375 -3.78 -16.30 16.19
N ALA A 376 -4.36 -16.50 15.00
CA ALA A 376 -4.18 -15.63 13.85
C ALA A 376 -5.49 -15.41 13.07
N THR A 377 -5.46 -14.46 12.13
CA THR A 377 -6.62 -14.10 11.30
C THR A 377 -6.99 -15.22 10.32
N SER A 378 -8.21 -15.18 9.79
CA SER A 378 -8.64 -16.11 8.72
C SER A 378 -7.74 -16.00 7.47
N GLU A 379 -7.33 -14.79 7.11
CA GLU A 379 -6.42 -14.58 5.98
C GLU A 379 -5.03 -15.18 6.24
N ASP A 380 -4.55 -15.15 7.48
CA ASP A 380 -3.28 -15.78 7.86
C ASP A 380 -3.35 -17.30 7.78
N VAL A 381 -4.50 -17.88 8.15
CA VAL A 381 -4.74 -19.33 7.99
C VAL A 381 -4.71 -19.71 6.51
N ASP A 382 -5.37 -18.93 5.66
CA ASP A 382 -5.38 -19.17 4.22
C ASP A 382 -3.99 -18.93 3.60
N TYR A 383 -3.25 -17.92 4.07
CA TYR A 383 -1.87 -17.72 3.65
C TYR A 383 -0.99 -18.91 4.02
N TYR A 384 -1.09 -19.40 5.26
CA TYR A 384 -0.36 -20.57 5.72
C TYR A 384 -0.66 -21.80 4.87
N ARG A 385 -1.94 -22.07 4.58
CA ARG A 385 -2.34 -23.24 3.76
C ARG A 385 -1.69 -23.25 2.38
N HIS A 386 -1.53 -22.07 1.78
CA HIS A 386 -0.93 -21.95 0.46
C HIS A 386 0.58 -21.83 0.52
N TYR A 387 1.14 -21.17 1.53
CA TYR A 387 2.57 -20.92 1.69
C TYR A 387 3.09 -21.31 3.08
N PRO A 388 3.11 -22.61 3.45
CA PRO A 388 3.48 -23.03 4.81
C PRO A 388 4.87 -22.56 5.24
N ILE A 389 5.85 -22.68 4.34
CA ILE A 389 7.24 -22.26 4.58
C ILE A 389 7.32 -20.74 4.71
N ASP A 390 6.80 -20.01 3.72
CA ASP A 390 6.91 -18.56 3.68
C ASP A 390 6.11 -17.88 4.79
N PHE A 391 4.99 -18.48 5.20
CA PHE A 391 4.20 -18.03 6.34
C PHE A 391 5.05 -17.89 7.59
N PHE A 392 5.96 -18.83 7.87
CA PHE A 392 6.86 -18.72 9.01
C PHE A 392 8.06 -17.85 8.69
N ARG A 393 8.65 -17.99 7.50
CA ARG A 393 9.88 -17.29 7.09
C ARG A 393 9.71 -15.77 7.06
N GLU A 394 8.53 -15.28 6.70
CA GLU A 394 8.23 -13.86 6.53
C GLU A 394 7.69 -13.18 7.79
N ARG A 395 7.54 -13.90 8.90
CA ARG A 395 7.10 -13.31 10.18
C ARG A 395 8.20 -12.48 10.82
N PRO A 396 7.91 -11.29 11.35
CA PRO A 396 8.90 -10.46 12.05
C PRO A 396 9.39 -11.09 13.36
N GLU A 397 8.58 -11.92 14.01
CA GLU A 397 8.93 -12.58 15.26
C GLU A 397 9.92 -13.75 15.03
N ARG A 398 11.09 -13.67 15.67
CA ARG A 398 12.13 -14.72 15.56
C ARG A 398 11.64 -16.10 16.02
N ALA A 399 10.76 -16.16 17.03
CA ALA A 399 10.21 -17.41 17.54
C ALA A 399 9.42 -18.18 16.46
N PHE A 400 8.59 -17.49 15.68
CA PHE A 400 7.84 -18.10 14.58
C PHE A 400 8.78 -18.62 13.49
N ARG A 401 9.87 -17.90 13.18
CA ARG A 401 10.88 -18.37 12.22
C ARG A 401 11.61 -19.63 12.71
N ILE A 402 11.90 -19.73 14.01
CA ILE A 402 12.52 -20.93 14.61
C ILE A 402 11.57 -22.12 14.51
N ILE A 403 10.30 -21.95 14.91
CA ILE A 403 9.26 -22.98 14.78
C ILE A 403 9.13 -23.42 13.32
N GLY A 404 9.08 -22.46 12.39
CA GLY A 404 9.04 -22.73 10.97
C GLY A 404 10.19 -23.59 10.47
N ARG A 405 11.43 -23.31 10.89
CA ARG A 405 12.62 -24.10 10.52
C ARG A 405 12.61 -25.53 11.08
N LEU A 406 12.01 -25.74 12.25
CA LEU A 406 11.83 -27.07 12.84
C LEU A 406 10.78 -27.88 12.06
N LEU A 407 9.65 -27.25 11.73
CA LEU A 407 8.57 -27.89 10.98
C LEU A 407 8.99 -28.14 9.53
N TYR A 408 9.64 -27.16 8.91
CA TYR A 408 10.06 -27.15 7.52
C TYR A 408 11.53 -26.70 7.46
N PRO A 409 12.50 -27.62 7.29
CA PRO A 409 13.90 -27.22 7.12
C PRO A 409 14.07 -26.53 5.76
N PHE A 410 14.13 -25.20 5.75
CA PHE A 410 14.40 -24.40 4.56
C PHE A 410 15.75 -23.70 4.68
N ASP A 411 16.47 -23.64 3.55
CA ASP A 411 17.69 -22.86 3.41
C ASP A 411 17.37 -21.47 2.85
N ASP A 412 18.17 -20.48 3.26
CA ASP A 412 18.08 -19.10 2.82
C ASP A 412 19.09 -18.82 1.67
N SER A 413 19.56 -19.87 0.99
CA SER A 413 20.54 -19.77 -0.09
C SER A 413 19.92 -19.23 -1.39
N PRO A 414 20.68 -18.44 -2.16
CA PRO A 414 20.18 -17.82 -3.39
C PRO A 414 19.82 -18.81 -4.50
N ASP A 415 20.45 -20.00 -4.50
CA ASP A 415 20.32 -20.99 -5.59
C ASP A 415 18.93 -21.63 -5.69
N ARG A 416 18.11 -21.50 -4.65
CA ARG A 416 16.75 -22.02 -4.62
C ARG A 416 15.72 -21.10 -5.27
N GLU A 417 16.04 -19.82 -5.43
CA GLU A 417 15.15 -18.80 -5.99
C GLU A 417 15.37 -18.62 -7.51
N ALA A 418 16.50 -19.13 -8.03
CA ALA A 418 16.88 -19.06 -9.45
C ALA A 418 16.40 -20.26 -10.30
N ALA A 419 15.80 -21.27 -9.67
CA ALA A 419 15.18 -22.43 -10.32
C ALA A 419 13.64 -22.32 -10.25
#